data_AF-A0AAF0F3T9-F1
#
_entry.id   AF-A0AAF0F3T9-F1
#
_cell.length_a   1.000
_cell.length_b   1.000
_cell.length_c   1.000
_cell.angle_alpha   90.00
_cell.angle_beta   90.00
_cell.angle_gamma   90.00
#
_symmetry.space_group_name_H-M   'P 1'
#
loop_
_entity.id
_entity.type
_entity.pdbx_description
1 polymer ?
#
loop_
_entity_poly.entity_id
_entity_poly.type
_entity_poly.pdbx_seq_one_letter_code
_entity_poly.pdbx_strand_id
1 'polypeptide(L)'
;MTPETPTQHELEVFLDKLRLAKAKSNLTFADLAEKLERDELYVAAIFYGQAKPEKKDLDKINEALSINWTENYLGKDYFPTRAGLDKIPPEDPVLYRLYEALMVYGRPIKHIINEKFGDGIMSAIDFRGHVERVEDPNGPRVKITLDGKFLPYRRW
;
A
#
# COMPACT_ATOMS: atom_id res chain seq x y z
N MET A 1 21.86 -20.40 -10.01
CA MET A 1 20.51 -20.38 -10.62
C MET A 1 19.93 -19.00 -10.42
N THR A 2 19.39 -18.38 -11.47
CA THR A 2 18.45 -17.26 -11.28
C THR A 2 17.29 -17.79 -10.44
N PRO A 3 16.86 -17.10 -9.37
CA PRO A 3 15.68 -17.53 -8.62
C PRO A 3 14.51 -17.59 -9.60
N GLU A 4 13.84 -18.73 -9.67
CA GLU A 4 12.59 -18.84 -10.42
C GLU A 4 11.57 -17.89 -9.80
N THR A 5 10.77 -17.23 -10.63
CA THR A 5 9.67 -16.38 -10.15
C THR A 5 8.74 -17.23 -9.29
N PRO A 6 8.39 -16.81 -8.07
CA PRO A 6 7.52 -17.58 -7.20
C PRO A 6 6.14 -17.73 -7.84
N THR A 7 5.51 -18.88 -7.63
CA THR A 7 4.09 -19.05 -7.96
C THR A 7 3.22 -18.16 -7.07
N GLN A 8 2.00 -17.88 -7.51
CA GLN A 8 1.04 -17.09 -6.74
C GLN A 8 0.75 -17.72 -5.36
N HIS A 9 0.66 -19.05 -5.29
CA HIS A 9 0.44 -19.76 -4.04
C HIS A 9 1.62 -19.62 -3.06
N GLU A 10 2.85 -19.73 -3.56
CA GLU A 10 4.05 -19.54 -2.73
C GLU A 10 4.16 -18.11 -2.20
N LEU A 11 3.77 -17.12 -3.01
CA LEU A 11 3.69 -15.73 -2.58
C LEU A 11 2.66 -15.54 -1.47
N GLU A 12 1.46 -16.11 -1.59
CA GLU A 12 0.42 -16.03 -0.56
C GLU A 12 0.87 -16.63 0.77
N VAL A 13 1.47 -17.84 0.72
CA VAL A 13 2.04 -18.50 1.89
C VAL A 13 3.14 -17.64 2.53
N PHE A 14 3.98 -17.01 1.71
CA PHE A 14 5.00 -16.08 2.20
C PHE A 14 4.39 -14.86 2.91
N LEU A 15 3.40 -14.21 2.29
CA LEU A 15 2.75 -13.03 2.83
C LEU A 15 1.99 -13.34 4.14
N ASP A 16 1.37 -14.51 4.26
CA ASP A 16 0.72 -14.96 5.50
C ASP A 16 1.73 -15.12 6.65
N LYS A 17 2.86 -15.76 6.36
CA LYS A 17 3.95 -15.92 7.35
C LYS A 17 4.50 -14.57 7.79
N LEU A 18 4.66 -13.63 6.86
CA LEU A 18 5.13 -12.28 7.13
C LEU A 18 4.15 -11.50 8.03
N ARG A 19 2.84 -11.56 7.73
CA ARG A 19 1.79 -10.96 8.57
C ARG A 19 1.74 -11.60 9.95
N LEU A 20 1.90 -12.92 10.05
CA LEU A 20 1.95 -13.63 11.33
C LEU A 20 3.17 -13.23 12.17
N ALA A 21 4.34 -13.08 11.54
CA ALA A 21 5.55 -12.63 12.22
C ALA A 21 5.38 -11.21 12.79
N LYS A 22 4.81 -10.29 12.01
CA LYS A 22 4.45 -8.95 12.52
C LYS A 22 3.49 -9.03 13.70
N ALA A 23 2.44 -9.83 13.60
CA ALA A 23 1.46 -9.98 14.68
C ALA A 23 2.09 -10.48 16.00
N LYS A 24 3.16 -11.30 15.93
CA LYS A 24 3.90 -11.79 17.11
C LYS A 24 4.94 -10.81 17.65
N SER A 25 5.36 -9.83 16.85
CA SER A 25 6.47 -8.91 17.19
C SER A 25 6.07 -7.71 18.07
N ASN A 26 4.76 -7.47 18.28
CA ASN A 26 4.21 -6.24 18.84
C ASN A 26 4.56 -4.93 18.10
N LEU A 27 5.25 -5.00 16.95
CA LEU A 27 5.57 -3.83 16.13
C LEU A 27 4.37 -3.37 15.29
N THR A 28 4.14 -2.07 15.27
CA THR A 28 3.20 -1.41 14.36
C THR A 28 3.80 -1.27 12.95
N PHE A 29 2.99 -0.85 11.97
CA PHE A 29 3.56 -0.51 10.66
C PHE A 29 4.42 0.76 10.73
N ALA A 30 4.04 1.73 11.57
CA ALA A 30 4.85 2.91 11.85
C ALA A 30 6.25 2.55 12.39
N ASP A 31 6.34 1.65 13.39
CA ASP A 31 7.64 1.21 13.94
C ASP A 31 8.53 0.56 12.87
N LEU A 32 7.92 -0.25 11.99
CA LEU A 32 8.63 -0.88 10.88
C LEU A 32 9.04 0.15 9.84
N ALA A 33 8.18 1.11 9.52
CA ALA A 33 8.44 2.18 8.57
C ALA A 33 9.64 3.03 8.98
N GLU A 34 9.74 3.38 10.27
CA GLU A 34 10.89 4.09 10.83
C GLU A 34 12.18 3.28 10.65
N LYS A 35 12.19 2.00 11.03
CA LYS A 35 13.35 1.12 10.86
C LYS A 35 13.76 0.99 9.39
N LEU A 36 12.78 0.87 8.50
CA LEU A 36 12.99 0.69 7.06
C LEU A 36 13.41 1.98 6.35
N GLU A 37 13.19 3.15 6.96
CA GLU A 37 13.30 4.46 6.32
C GLU A 37 12.37 4.56 5.09
N ARG A 38 11.13 4.10 5.27
CA ARG A 38 10.09 4.06 4.25
C ARG A 38 8.80 4.68 4.75
N ASP A 39 7.90 4.98 3.82
CA ASP A 39 6.54 5.38 4.15
C ASP A 39 5.75 4.23 4.80
N GLU A 40 4.89 4.54 5.77
CA GLU A 40 4.12 3.54 6.51
C GLU A 40 3.17 2.75 5.61
N LEU A 41 2.47 3.44 4.70
CA LEU A 41 1.55 2.80 3.77
C LEU A 41 2.31 1.92 2.77
N TYR A 42 3.50 2.34 2.33
CA TYR A 42 4.38 1.51 1.51
C TYR A 42 4.83 0.24 2.23
N VAL A 43 5.22 0.34 3.51
CA VAL A 43 5.58 -0.85 4.31
C VAL A 43 4.37 -1.77 4.48
N ALA A 44 3.20 -1.24 4.82
CA ALA A 44 1.97 -2.04 4.86
C ALA A 44 1.70 -2.72 3.50
N ALA A 45 1.86 -2.01 2.39
CA ALA A 45 1.67 -2.55 1.04
C ALA A 45 2.60 -3.72 0.73
N ILE A 46 3.84 -3.77 1.25
CA ILE A 46 4.72 -4.95 1.13
C ILE A 46 4.05 -6.17 1.78
N PHE A 47 3.52 -6.01 3.00
CA PHE A 47 2.90 -7.09 3.77
C PHE A 47 1.60 -7.63 3.16
N TYR A 48 0.99 -6.87 2.26
CA TYR A 48 -0.20 -7.26 1.49
C TYR A 48 0.11 -7.54 0.00
N GLY A 49 1.40 -7.63 -0.38
CA GLY A 49 1.80 -7.95 -1.75
C GLY A 49 1.45 -6.87 -2.77
N GLN A 50 1.18 -5.63 -2.35
CA GLN A 50 0.83 -4.51 -3.23
C GLN A 50 2.03 -3.62 -3.59
N ALA A 51 3.19 -3.85 -2.94
CA ALA A 51 4.46 -3.19 -3.23
C ALA A 51 5.59 -4.20 -3.46
N LYS A 52 6.60 -3.82 -4.26
CA LYS A 52 7.81 -4.61 -4.50
C LYS A 52 8.91 -4.10 -3.56
N PRO A 53 9.28 -4.84 -2.51
CA PRO A 53 10.39 -4.43 -1.64
C PRO A 53 11.73 -4.50 -2.36
N GLU A 54 12.66 -3.62 -2.00
CA GLU A 54 14.08 -3.78 -2.31
C GLU A 54 14.73 -4.80 -1.36
N LYS A 55 15.90 -5.33 -1.74
CA LYS A 55 16.67 -6.25 -0.89
C LYS A 55 16.88 -5.69 0.53
N LYS A 56 17.27 -4.41 0.63
CA LYS A 56 17.48 -3.73 1.92
C LYS A 56 16.20 -3.65 2.77
N ASP A 57 15.03 -3.56 2.15
CA ASP A 57 13.75 -3.52 2.86
C ASP A 57 13.50 -4.89 3.51
N LEU A 58 13.76 -5.98 2.77
CA LEU A 58 13.64 -7.35 3.26
C LEU A 58 14.66 -7.66 4.37
N ASP A 59 15.92 -7.24 4.19
CA ASP A 59 16.97 -7.45 5.20
C ASP A 59 16.60 -6.79 6.54
N LYS A 60 16.09 -5.54 6.50
CA LYS A 60 15.62 -4.81 7.69
C LYS A 60 14.35 -5.42 8.30
N ILE A 61 13.42 -5.93 7.48
CA ILE A 61 12.22 -6.66 7.96
C ILE A 61 12.65 -7.93 8.69
N ASN A 62 13.62 -8.67 8.14
CA ASN A 62 14.15 -9.89 8.74
C ASN A 62 14.74 -9.63 10.13
N GLU A 63 15.57 -8.59 10.23
CA GLU A 63 16.14 -8.13 11.49
C GLU A 63 15.04 -7.70 12.49
N ALA A 64 14.14 -6.81 12.07
CA ALA A 64 13.12 -6.25 12.95
C ALA A 64 12.14 -7.29 13.51
N LEU A 65 11.82 -8.33 12.73
CA LEU A 65 10.90 -9.39 13.12
C LEU A 65 11.60 -10.64 13.63
N SER A 66 12.94 -10.64 13.71
CA SER A 66 13.75 -11.80 14.11
C SER A 66 13.40 -13.07 13.32
N ILE A 67 13.17 -12.90 12.02
CA ILE A 67 12.84 -13.97 11.07
C ILE A 67 14.02 -14.17 10.14
N ASN A 68 14.40 -15.42 9.91
CA ASN A 68 15.44 -15.76 8.96
C ASN A 68 14.80 -16.31 7.69
N TRP A 69 14.19 -15.44 6.88
CA TRP A 69 13.79 -15.80 5.52
C TRP A 69 15.03 -15.73 4.63
N THR A 70 15.96 -16.65 4.85
CA THR A 70 17.05 -16.92 3.92
C THR A 70 16.45 -17.39 2.61
N GLU A 71 16.81 -16.66 1.55
CA GLU A 71 16.70 -17.01 0.14
C GLU A 71 15.39 -16.62 -0.58
N ASN A 72 15.45 -15.44 -1.22
CA ASN A 72 15.13 -15.28 -2.63
C ASN A 72 13.70 -15.61 -3.12
N TYR A 73 12.66 -15.59 -2.27
CA TYR A 73 11.28 -15.70 -2.77
C TYR A 73 10.95 -14.62 -3.81
N LEU A 74 11.53 -13.43 -3.69
CA LEU A 74 11.31 -12.34 -4.63
C LEU A 74 12.60 -12.09 -5.41
N GLY A 75 12.84 -12.92 -6.44
CA GLY A 75 13.92 -12.71 -7.39
C GLY A 75 13.81 -11.33 -8.08
N LYS A 76 14.89 -10.90 -8.76
CA LYS A 76 14.92 -9.62 -9.50
C LYS A 76 13.73 -9.46 -10.47
N ASP A 77 13.25 -10.57 -11.01
CA ASP A 77 12.19 -10.66 -12.02
C ASP A 77 10.77 -10.78 -11.40
N TYR A 78 10.65 -10.86 -10.08
CA TYR A 78 9.35 -10.80 -9.42
C TYR A 78 8.74 -9.40 -9.50
N PHE A 79 7.46 -9.31 -9.86
CA PHE A 79 6.67 -8.09 -9.75
C PHE A 79 5.30 -8.46 -9.19
N PRO A 80 4.76 -7.69 -8.20
CA PRO A 80 3.49 -8.02 -7.60
C PRO A 80 2.34 -7.84 -8.60
N THR A 81 1.44 -8.82 -8.64
CA THR A 81 0.10 -8.63 -9.18
C THR A 81 -0.67 -7.75 -8.18
N ARG A 82 -0.85 -6.49 -8.56
CA ARG A 82 -1.56 -5.49 -7.74
C ARG A 82 -3.06 -5.55 -8.03
N ALA A 83 -3.84 -4.94 -7.14
CA ALA A 83 -5.30 -5.00 -7.06
C ALA A 83 -5.80 -6.13 -6.14
N GLY A 84 -5.45 -6.02 -4.85
CA GLY A 84 -5.85 -6.97 -3.80
C GLY A 84 -7.30 -6.87 -3.32
N LEU A 85 -8.25 -6.48 -4.18
CA LEU A 85 -9.68 -6.55 -3.88
C LEU A 85 -10.30 -7.65 -4.75
N ASP A 86 -10.59 -8.80 -4.13
CA ASP A 86 -11.11 -9.98 -4.84
C ASP A 86 -12.53 -9.76 -5.40
N LYS A 87 -13.28 -8.82 -4.81
CA LYS A 87 -14.64 -8.46 -5.21
C LYS A 87 -14.85 -6.96 -5.13
N ILE A 88 -15.61 -6.43 -6.09
CA ILE A 88 -16.09 -5.05 -6.12
C ILE A 88 -17.63 -5.09 -6.25
N PRO A 89 -18.39 -4.43 -5.35
CA PRO A 89 -17.92 -3.63 -4.22
C PRO A 89 -17.25 -4.47 -3.12
N PRO A 90 -16.32 -3.89 -2.32
CA PRO A 90 -15.73 -4.59 -1.18
C PRO A 90 -16.79 -5.00 -0.16
N GLU A 91 -16.69 -6.21 0.40
CA GLU A 91 -17.59 -6.69 1.45
C GLU A 91 -17.16 -6.23 2.85
N ASP A 92 -15.85 -5.98 3.05
CA ASP A 92 -15.32 -5.45 4.31
C ASP A 92 -15.81 -4.02 4.57
N PRO A 93 -16.36 -3.70 5.76
CA PRO A 93 -16.90 -2.38 6.05
C PRO A 93 -15.88 -1.23 5.98
N VAL A 94 -14.61 -1.43 6.37
CA VAL A 94 -13.61 -0.35 6.33
C VAL A 94 -13.31 0.02 4.87
N LEU A 95 -13.11 -0.99 4.02
CA LEU A 95 -12.87 -0.80 2.59
C LEU A 95 -14.11 -0.28 1.86
N TYR A 96 -15.30 -0.76 2.23
CA TYR A 96 -16.56 -0.31 1.63
C TYR A 96 -16.81 1.19 1.87
N ARG A 97 -16.46 1.74 3.03
CA ARG A 97 -16.64 3.18 3.29
C ARG A 97 -15.76 4.06 2.41
N LEU A 98 -14.55 3.61 2.07
CA LEU A 98 -13.69 4.31 1.10
C LEU A 98 -14.28 4.25 -0.31
N TYR A 99 -14.82 3.10 -0.70
CA TYR A 99 -15.53 2.93 -1.96
C TYR A 99 -16.79 3.82 -2.04
N GLU A 100 -17.58 3.86 -0.98
CA GLU A 100 -18.77 4.71 -0.85
C GLU A 100 -18.43 6.20 -0.91
N ALA A 101 -17.36 6.64 -0.24
CA ALA A 101 -16.86 8.02 -0.33
C ALA A 101 -16.51 8.40 -1.78
N LEU A 102 -15.89 7.49 -2.55
CA LEU A 102 -15.62 7.70 -3.97
C LEU A 102 -16.91 7.75 -4.79
N MET A 103 -17.91 6.92 -4.50
CA MET A 103 -19.20 6.96 -5.19
C MET A 103 -19.92 8.29 -4.98
N VAL A 104 -19.92 8.81 -3.75
CA VAL A 104 -20.59 10.06 -3.39
C VAL A 104 -19.83 11.28 -3.90
N TYR A 105 -18.52 11.35 -3.67
CA TYR A 105 -17.72 12.56 -3.92
C TYR A 105 -16.85 12.50 -5.17
N GLY A 106 -16.75 11.36 -5.86
CA GLY A 106 -15.86 11.19 -7.00
C GLY A 106 -16.13 12.16 -8.16
N ARG A 107 -17.41 12.41 -8.49
CA ARG A 107 -17.78 13.39 -9.53
C ARG A 107 -17.42 14.83 -9.12
N PRO A 108 -17.81 15.33 -7.93
CA PRO A 108 -17.33 16.62 -7.42
C PRO A 108 -15.80 16.76 -7.41
N ILE A 109 -15.08 15.76 -6.86
CA ILE A 109 -13.61 15.76 -6.79
C ILE A 109 -13.01 15.85 -8.19
N LYS A 110 -13.50 15.03 -9.14
CA LYS A 110 -13.06 15.10 -10.54
C LYS A 110 -13.21 16.52 -11.09
N HIS A 111 -14.37 17.14 -10.88
CA HIS A 111 -14.62 18.48 -11.39
C HIS A 111 -13.66 19.51 -10.79
N ILE A 112 -13.48 19.48 -9.47
CA ILE A 112 -12.55 20.39 -8.76
C ILE A 112 -11.10 20.19 -9.24
N ILE A 113 -10.67 18.96 -9.49
CA ILE A 113 -9.35 18.69 -10.08
C ILE A 113 -9.26 19.35 -11.47
N ASN A 114 -10.29 19.20 -12.31
CA ASN A 114 -10.28 19.81 -13.63
C ASN A 114 -10.30 21.33 -13.61
N GLU A 115 -11.02 21.96 -12.67
CA GLU A 115 -11.00 23.42 -12.47
C GLU A 115 -9.61 23.91 -12.04
N LYS A 116 -8.95 23.19 -11.13
CA LYS A 116 -7.68 23.63 -10.53
C LYS A 116 -6.45 23.33 -11.38
N PHE A 117 -6.45 22.20 -12.10
CA PHE A 117 -5.27 21.69 -12.80
C PHE A 117 -5.47 21.53 -14.32
N GLY A 118 -6.71 21.57 -14.80
CA GLY A 118 -7.05 21.35 -16.20
C GLY A 118 -7.35 19.89 -16.55
N ASP A 119 -7.26 19.57 -17.83
CA ASP A 119 -7.59 18.25 -18.36
C ASP A 119 -6.45 17.24 -18.09
N GLY A 120 -6.67 16.31 -17.17
CA GLY A 120 -5.69 15.35 -16.70
C GLY A 120 -6.17 14.53 -15.51
N ILE A 121 -5.24 13.86 -14.84
CA ILE A 121 -5.51 12.98 -13.70
C ILE A 121 -4.50 13.19 -12.55
N MET A 122 -4.91 12.83 -11.34
CA MET A 122 -3.99 12.59 -10.23
C MET A 122 -3.39 11.19 -10.37
N SER A 123 -2.06 11.10 -10.44
CA SER A 123 -1.33 9.84 -10.51
C SER A 123 -1.52 8.99 -9.25
N ALA A 124 -1.69 7.68 -9.43
CA ALA A 124 -1.63 6.67 -8.36
C ALA A 124 -0.28 5.89 -8.36
N ILE A 125 0.69 6.31 -9.17
CA ILE A 125 2.04 5.70 -9.26
C ILE A 125 3.08 6.61 -8.61
N ASP A 126 3.25 7.83 -9.13
CA ASP A 126 3.90 8.94 -8.42
C ASP A 126 2.90 9.49 -7.40
N PHE A 127 2.83 8.81 -6.26
CA PHE A 127 1.78 8.92 -5.26
C PHE A 127 2.31 8.66 -3.86
N ARG A 128 1.74 9.36 -2.87
CA ARG A 128 1.97 9.17 -1.44
C ARG A 128 0.63 9.18 -0.71
N GLY A 129 0.46 8.27 0.23
CA GLY A 129 -0.76 8.15 1.03
C GLY A 129 -0.43 8.10 2.51
N HIS A 130 -1.20 8.80 3.33
CA HIS A 130 -1.01 8.81 4.78
C HIS A 130 -2.35 8.60 5.47
N VAL A 131 -2.36 7.83 6.56
CA VAL A 131 -3.52 7.63 7.43
C VAL A 131 -3.15 8.08 8.83
N GLU A 132 -3.85 9.09 9.33
CA GLU A 132 -3.54 9.74 10.61
C GLU A 132 -4.77 9.71 11.52
N ARG A 133 -4.56 9.46 12.82
CA ARG A 133 -5.58 9.68 13.85
C ARG A 133 -5.55 11.15 14.26
N VAL A 134 -6.69 11.81 14.17
CA VAL A 134 -6.85 13.23 14.55
C VAL A 134 -7.82 13.31 15.71
N GLU A 135 -7.44 13.98 16.79
CA GLU A 135 -8.35 14.24 17.91
C GLU A 135 -9.41 15.28 17.49
N ASP A 136 -10.67 15.04 17.84
CA ASP A 136 -11.79 15.94 17.57
C ASP A 136 -12.75 15.93 18.77
N PRO A 137 -13.40 17.07 19.10
CA PRO A 137 -14.31 17.15 20.25
C PRO A 137 -15.43 16.12 20.26
N ASN A 138 -15.85 15.60 19.10
CA ASN A 138 -16.91 14.60 18.97
C ASN A 138 -16.38 13.16 18.89
N GLY A 139 -15.11 12.95 19.21
CA GLY A 139 -14.42 11.67 19.11
C GLY A 139 -13.42 11.64 17.95
N PRO A 140 -12.39 10.78 18.04
CA PRO A 140 -11.28 10.78 17.10
C PRO A 140 -11.72 10.55 15.65
N ARG A 141 -11.02 11.20 14.72
CA ARG A 141 -11.23 11.10 13.29
C ARG A 141 -10.09 10.36 12.62
N VAL A 142 -10.41 9.68 11.51
CA VAL A 142 -9.41 9.14 10.58
C VAL A 142 -9.22 10.15 9.47
N LYS A 143 -8.02 10.68 9.32
CA LYS A 143 -7.64 11.57 8.23
C LYS A 143 -6.83 10.76 7.22
N ILE A 144 -7.28 10.76 5.97
CA ILE A 144 -6.57 10.14 4.85
C ILE A 144 -6.11 11.25 3.92
N THR A 145 -4.80 11.30 3.67
CA THR A 145 -4.20 12.21 2.69
C THR A 145 -3.82 11.41 1.45
N LEU A 146 -4.30 11.85 0.29
CA LEU A 146 -3.96 11.29 -1.03
C LEU A 146 -3.20 12.36 -1.82
N ASP A 147 -1.90 12.19 -1.99
CA ASP A 147 -1.02 13.16 -2.66
C ASP A 147 -0.43 12.50 -3.91
N GLY A 148 -0.94 12.88 -5.08
CA GLY A 148 -0.51 12.33 -6.36
C GLY A 148 -0.12 13.41 -7.35
N LYS A 149 0.92 13.14 -8.13
CA LYS A 149 1.36 14.06 -9.18
C LYS A 149 0.28 14.26 -10.24
N PHE A 150 0.03 15.51 -10.63
CA PHE A 150 -0.87 15.81 -11.75
C PHE A 150 -0.25 15.45 -13.10
N LEU A 151 -1.00 14.74 -13.93
CA LEU A 151 -0.60 14.32 -15.28
C LEU A 151 -1.59 14.87 -16.30
N PRO A 152 -1.23 15.90 -17.09
CA PRO A 152 -2.12 16.44 -18.13
C PRO A 152 -2.22 15.49 -19.33
N TYR A 153 -3.38 15.46 -19.98
CA TYR A 153 -3.52 14.76 -21.26
C TYR A 153 -2.69 15.46 -22.34
N ARG A 154 -1.98 14.66 -23.15
CA ARG A 154 -1.30 15.18 -24.35
C ARG A 154 -2.33 15.45 -25.44
N ARG A 155 -2.16 16.57 -26.13
CA ARG A 155 -2.87 16.87 -27.38
C ARG A 155 -1.96 16.45 -28.53
N TRP A 156 -2.31 15.35 -29.20
CA TRP A 156 -1.59 14.79 -30.34
C TRP A 156 -2.59 14.41 -31.42
#